data_AF-A0AA51I8H8-F1
#
_entry.id   AF-A0AA51I8H8-F1
#
_cell.length_a   1.000
_cell.length_b   1.000
_cell.length_c   1.000
_cell.angle_alpha   90.00
_cell.angle_beta   90.00
_cell.angle_gamma   90.00
#
_symmetry.space_group_name_H-M   'P 1'
#
loop_
_entity.id
_entity.type
_entity.pdbx_description
1 polymer ?
#
loop_
_entity_poly.entity_id
_entity_poly.type
_entity_poly.pdbx_seq_one_letter_code
_entity_poly.pdbx_strand_id
1 'polypeptide(L)'
;MVKKKRQSDPNDNGDESTESCDETVKSACPHITKAVDLARLKKALKAGGFEKECSECKKSPKTEIADPNFEEDTSLWMCLRCGTQLCGRTCNKHALNHFNTPHSDCHALTANTTSWEIYCYNCNNE
;
A
#
# COMPACT_ATOMS: atom_id res chain seq x y z
N MET A 1 49.91 -31.90 29.46
CA MET A 1 50.08 -30.58 28.81
C MET A 1 49.43 -30.66 27.42
N VAL A 2 48.64 -29.71 26.89
CA VAL A 2 48.71 -28.23 26.80
C VAL A 2 49.47 -27.73 25.55
N LYS A 3 48.69 -27.50 24.48
CA LYS A 3 48.72 -26.42 23.45
C LYS A 3 50.05 -25.96 22.81
N LYS A 4 50.08 -25.93 21.45
CA LYS A 4 50.52 -24.84 20.50
C LYS A 4 51.18 -25.42 19.23
N LYS A 5 51.20 -24.77 18.04
CA LYS A 5 50.33 -23.77 17.36
C LYS A 5 50.86 -23.53 15.91
N ARG A 6 49.96 -23.28 14.94
CA ARG A 6 50.12 -22.50 13.67
C ARG A 6 51.28 -22.79 12.68
N GLN A 7 50.90 -22.96 11.41
CA GLN A 7 51.44 -22.27 10.20
C GLN A 7 50.60 -22.67 8.96
N SER A 8 50.79 -22.07 7.78
CA SER A 8 50.17 -20.79 7.35
C SER A 8 50.42 -20.52 5.85
N ASP A 9 49.35 -20.56 5.02
CA ASP A 9 49.14 -19.77 3.79
C ASP A 9 50.12 -19.99 2.59
N PRO A 10 49.87 -19.50 1.34
CA PRO A 10 48.67 -18.87 0.73
C PRO A 10 47.84 -19.93 -0.05
N ASN A 11 47.31 -19.88 -1.30
CA ASN A 11 47.28 -18.97 -2.48
C ASN A 11 46.05 -19.37 -3.35
N ASP A 12 44.99 -18.56 -3.49
CA ASP A 12 44.71 -17.50 -4.49
C ASP A 12 44.26 -17.99 -5.90
N ASN A 13 43.45 -17.13 -6.56
CA ASN A 13 42.97 -17.11 -7.95
C ASN A 13 41.75 -17.98 -8.35
N GLY A 14 40.59 -17.32 -8.51
CA GLY A 14 40.04 -17.25 -9.87
C GLY A 14 38.66 -17.86 -10.19
N ASP A 15 37.66 -17.77 -9.31
CA ASP A 15 36.25 -17.86 -9.72
C ASP A 15 35.46 -16.69 -9.13
N GLU A 16 35.20 -15.68 -9.96
CA GLU A 16 34.34 -14.54 -9.65
C GLU A 16 33.21 -14.41 -10.68
N SER A 17 32.33 -15.41 -10.74
CA SER A 17 31.04 -15.31 -11.43
C SER A 17 29.86 -15.30 -10.46
N THR A 18 29.89 -14.36 -9.51
CA THR A 18 28.70 -13.98 -8.75
C THR A 18 27.70 -13.32 -9.70
N GLU A 19 26.81 -14.12 -10.27
CA GLU A 19 25.61 -13.65 -10.96
C GLU A 19 24.70 -12.93 -9.95
N SER A 20 24.99 -11.64 -9.74
CA SER A 20 24.26 -10.77 -8.84
C SER A 20 22.87 -10.50 -9.42
N CYS A 21 21.94 -11.41 -9.13
CA CYS A 21 20.51 -11.24 -9.32
C CYS A 21 19.98 -10.17 -8.36
N ASP A 22 20.40 -8.92 -8.57
CA ASP A 22 19.80 -7.72 -7.98
C ASP A 22 18.45 -7.43 -8.66
N GLU A 23 17.59 -8.44 -8.62
CA GLU A 23 16.16 -8.29 -8.75
C GLU A 23 15.75 -7.36 -7.61
N THR A 24 15.65 -6.07 -7.91
CA THR A 24 15.45 -5.02 -6.90
C THR A 24 14.09 -5.20 -6.25
N VAL A 25 14.02 -6.04 -5.21
CA VAL A 25 12.84 -6.29 -4.39
C VAL A 25 12.47 -4.97 -3.72
N LYS A 26 11.56 -4.21 -4.34
CA LYS A 26 11.01 -2.95 -3.82
C LYS A 26 10.79 -3.10 -2.30
N SER A 27 11.62 -2.41 -1.51
CA SER A 27 11.72 -2.64 -0.06
C SER A 27 10.34 -2.58 0.59
N ALA A 28 9.82 -3.74 1.01
CA ALA A 28 8.41 -3.91 1.34
C ALA A 28 7.95 -2.83 2.33
N CYS A 29 6.89 -2.10 1.97
CA CYS A 29 6.53 -0.85 2.65
C CYS A 29 6.48 -1.02 4.18
N PRO A 30 7.26 -0.26 4.96
CA PRO A 30 7.45 -0.49 6.40
C PRO A 30 6.16 -0.27 7.22
N HIS A 31 5.13 0.28 6.61
CA HIS A 31 3.81 0.48 7.20
C HIS A 31 2.91 -0.76 7.12
N ILE A 32 3.23 -1.77 6.31
CA ILE A 32 2.35 -2.91 6.02
C ILE A 32 1.89 -3.67 7.27
N THR A 33 2.79 -3.86 8.25
CA THR A 33 2.51 -4.56 9.51
C THR A 33 1.59 -3.80 10.46
N LYS A 34 1.41 -2.49 10.26
CA LYS A 34 0.55 -1.62 11.08
C LYS A 34 -0.73 -1.21 10.33
N ALA A 35 -0.64 -1.01 9.03
CA ALA A 35 -1.71 -0.44 8.20
C ALA A 35 -2.56 -1.47 7.44
N VAL A 36 -2.36 -2.76 7.67
CA VAL A 36 -3.21 -3.84 7.13
C VAL A 36 -3.86 -4.63 8.27
N ASP A 37 -5.16 -4.89 8.17
CA ASP A 37 -5.89 -5.82 9.05
C ASP A 37 -6.76 -6.76 8.20
N LEU A 38 -6.20 -7.95 7.92
CA LEU A 38 -6.86 -8.97 7.09
C LEU A 38 -8.15 -9.54 7.71
N ALA A 39 -8.32 -9.48 9.04
CA ALA A 39 -9.51 -9.99 9.70
C ALA A 39 -10.68 -8.99 9.56
N ARG A 40 -10.39 -7.70 9.78
CA ARG A 40 -11.32 -6.59 9.61
C ARG A 40 -11.69 -6.36 8.16
N LEU A 41 -10.74 -6.45 7.22
CA LEU A 41 -11.01 -6.45 5.78
C LEU A 41 -11.96 -7.58 5.38
N LYS A 42 -11.68 -8.82 5.79
CA LYS A 42 -12.57 -9.98 5.52
C LYS A 42 -13.96 -9.81 6.13
N LYS A 43 -14.10 -9.08 7.25
CA LYS A 43 -15.40 -8.76 7.85
C LYS A 43 -16.13 -7.66 7.07
N ALA A 44 -15.45 -6.59 6.67
CA ALA A 44 -16.02 -5.49 5.89
C ALA A 44 -16.50 -5.96 4.51
N LEU A 45 -15.65 -6.66 3.76
CA LEU A 45 -15.98 -7.19 2.43
C LEU A 45 -17.11 -8.23 2.46
N LYS A 46 -17.26 -8.99 3.56
CA LYS A 46 -18.42 -9.89 3.74
C LYS A 46 -19.72 -9.17 4.09
N ALA A 47 -19.66 -7.92 4.55
CA ALA A 47 -20.84 -7.16 4.97
C ALA A 47 -21.35 -6.18 3.89
N GLY A 48 -20.44 -5.53 3.15
CA GLY A 48 -20.78 -4.57 2.09
C GLY A 48 -20.25 -4.90 0.69
N GLY A 49 -19.31 -5.84 0.56
CA GLY A 49 -18.65 -6.12 -0.72
C GLY A 49 -17.75 -4.96 -1.18
N PHE A 50 -17.69 -4.76 -2.50
CA PHE A 50 -17.05 -3.59 -3.11
C PHE A 50 -18.12 -2.57 -3.51
N GLU A 51 -17.92 -1.33 -3.06
CA GLU A 51 -18.79 -0.19 -3.34
C GLU A 51 -18.55 0.33 -4.77
N LYS A 52 -19.61 0.84 -5.42
CA LYS A 52 -19.51 1.49 -6.74
C LYS A 52 -19.34 3.00 -6.67
N GLU A 53 -19.54 3.58 -5.48
CA GLU A 53 -19.62 5.02 -5.27
C GLU A 53 -19.09 5.37 -3.87
N CYS A 54 -18.39 6.50 -3.74
CA CYS A 54 -17.83 6.93 -2.46
C CYS A 54 -18.91 7.32 -1.44
N SER A 55 -18.86 6.73 -0.24
CA SER A 55 -19.83 6.97 0.84
C SER A 55 -19.94 8.43 1.28
N GLU A 56 -18.87 9.21 1.17
CA GLU A 56 -18.86 10.62 1.56
C GLU A 56 -19.35 11.54 0.42
N CYS A 57 -19.09 11.19 -0.84
CA CYS A 57 -19.67 11.90 -1.99
C CYS A 57 -21.21 11.84 -1.96
N LYS A 58 -21.79 10.74 -1.49
CA LYS A 58 -23.24 10.58 -1.28
C LYS A 58 -23.82 11.50 -0.19
N LYS A 59 -23.02 11.93 0.78
CA LYS A 59 -23.46 12.81 1.89
C LYS A 59 -23.34 14.29 1.54
N SER A 60 -22.29 14.65 0.81
CA SER A 60 -22.03 16.00 0.32
C SER A 60 -21.71 15.96 -1.17
N PRO A 61 -22.73 15.86 -2.05
CA PRO A 61 -22.51 15.96 -3.48
C PRO A 61 -21.97 17.34 -3.81
N LYS A 62 -20.84 17.40 -4.52
CA LYS A 62 -20.32 18.66 -5.04
C LYS A 62 -21.06 19.04 -6.32
N THR A 63 -21.41 20.31 -6.44
CA THR A 63 -21.98 20.92 -7.65
C THR A 63 -20.90 21.28 -8.68
N GLU A 64 -19.90 20.41 -8.88
CA GLU A 64 -18.95 20.55 -9.98
C GLU A 64 -19.53 19.82 -11.20
N ILE A 65 -19.60 20.51 -12.34
CA ILE A 65 -20.23 19.98 -13.55
C ILE A 65 -19.30 18.92 -14.13
N ALA A 66 -19.73 17.66 -14.12
CA ALA A 66 -19.01 16.58 -14.77
C ALA A 66 -18.91 16.90 -16.27
N ASP A 67 -17.67 16.99 -16.78
CA ASP A 67 -17.45 17.18 -18.21
C ASP A 67 -17.88 15.91 -18.96
N PRO A 68 -18.80 15.99 -19.93
CA PRO A 68 -19.35 14.81 -20.60
C PRO A 68 -18.35 14.11 -21.55
N ASN A 69 -17.14 14.65 -21.70
CA ASN A 69 -16.04 14.11 -22.49
C ASN A 69 -14.86 13.66 -21.61
N PHE A 70 -15.01 13.65 -20.28
CA PHE A 70 -14.06 13.10 -19.33
C PHE A 70 -14.56 11.74 -18.80
N GLU A 71 -13.78 10.67 -19.00
CA GLU A 71 -14.02 9.41 -18.30
C GLU A 71 -13.66 9.59 -16.82
N GLU A 72 -14.67 9.84 -15.97
CA GLU A 72 -14.45 9.97 -14.54
C GLU A 72 -13.95 8.63 -13.97
N ASP A 73 -12.78 8.66 -13.33
CA ASP A 73 -12.22 7.54 -12.60
C ASP A 73 -13.14 7.19 -11.40
N THR A 74 -14.05 6.25 -11.66
CA THR A 74 -14.97 5.68 -10.67
C THR A 74 -14.27 4.73 -9.68
N SER A 75 -12.94 4.55 -9.76
CA SER A 75 -12.20 3.72 -8.81
C SER A 75 -12.26 4.29 -7.38
N LEU A 76 -12.45 3.38 -6.43
CA LEU A 76 -12.37 3.69 -5.01
C LEU A 76 -11.04 3.19 -4.45
N TRP A 77 -10.60 3.83 -3.38
CA TRP A 77 -9.42 3.46 -2.62
C TRP A 77 -9.89 2.89 -1.29
N MET A 78 -9.72 1.58 -1.13
CA MET A 78 -10.08 0.83 0.07
C MET A 78 -8.95 0.91 1.10
N CYS A 79 -9.19 1.48 2.28
CA CYS A 79 -8.20 1.50 3.34
C CYS A 79 -7.94 0.08 3.89
N LEU A 80 -6.70 -0.39 3.80
CA LEU A 80 -6.33 -1.77 4.16
C LEU A 80 -6.38 -2.04 5.67
N ARG A 81 -6.48 -1.00 6.50
CA ARG A 81 -6.69 -1.13 7.95
C ARG A 81 -8.15 -1.38 8.33
N CYS A 82 -9.13 -0.94 7.53
CA CYS A 82 -10.53 -0.88 7.96
C CYS A 82 -11.60 -1.30 6.94
N GLY A 83 -11.29 -1.35 5.64
CA GLY A 83 -12.23 -1.69 4.57
C GLY A 83 -13.16 -0.54 4.11
N THR A 84 -12.97 0.68 4.62
CA THR A 84 -13.68 1.87 4.12
C THR A 84 -13.19 2.21 2.71
N GLN A 85 -14.13 2.40 1.77
CA GLN A 85 -13.88 2.60 0.33
C GLN A 85 -14.29 4.02 -0.09
N LEU A 86 -13.33 4.79 -0.60
CA LEU A 86 -13.48 6.25 -0.78
C LEU A 86 -12.84 6.73 -2.09
N CYS A 87 -13.35 7.80 -2.69
CA CYS A 87 -12.84 8.30 -3.97
C CYS A 87 -11.38 8.78 -3.88
N GLY A 88 -10.66 8.64 -5.00
CA GLY A 88 -9.24 8.98 -5.14
C GLY A 88 -8.89 10.47 -5.04
N ARG A 89 -7.60 10.76 -5.30
CA ARG A 89 -7.00 12.11 -5.24
C ARG A 89 -7.47 13.04 -6.37
N THR A 90 -7.90 12.45 -7.49
CA THR A 90 -8.45 13.08 -8.71
C THR A 90 -9.85 13.64 -8.49
N CYS A 91 -10.70 12.87 -7.82
CA CYS A 91 -12.02 13.27 -7.34
C CYS A 91 -11.90 14.03 -5.99
N ASN A 92 -12.84 13.82 -5.07
CA ASN A 92 -12.99 14.61 -3.84
C ASN A 92 -11.99 14.30 -2.70
N LYS A 93 -10.90 13.55 -2.98
CA LYS A 93 -9.79 13.28 -2.04
C LYS A 93 -10.22 12.60 -0.73
N HIS A 94 -11.41 11.99 -0.67
CA HIS A 94 -11.95 11.40 0.56
C HIS A 94 -11.04 10.32 1.16
N ALA A 95 -10.36 9.51 0.35
CA ALA A 95 -9.40 8.52 0.86
C ALA A 95 -8.18 9.18 1.58
N LEU A 96 -7.71 10.33 1.08
CA LEU A 96 -6.66 11.12 1.71
C LEU A 96 -7.16 11.80 3.00
N ASN A 97 -8.39 12.34 2.98
CA ASN A 97 -9.02 12.93 4.17
C ASN A 97 -9.24 11.89 5.28
N HIS A 98 -9.59 10.65 4.91
CA HIS A 98 -9.70 9.53 5.83
C HIS A 98 -8.36 9.17 6.48
N PHE A 99 -7.25 9.18 5.73
CA PHE A 99 -5.91 9.02 6.28
C PHE A 99 -5.51 10.17 7.22
N ASN A 100 -5.80 11.42 6.83
CA ASN A 100 -5.49 12.63 7.63
C ASN A 100 -6.36 12.78 8.89
N THR A 101 -7.48 12.06 8.99
CA THR A 101 -8.34 12.07 10.18
C THR A 101 -7.62 11.39 11.35
N PRO A 102 -7.64 11.94 12.57
CA PRO A 102 -7.04 11.27 13.73
C PRO A 102 -7.71 9.93 14.05
N HIS A 103 -6.95 8.84 13.98
CA HIS A 103 -7.36 7.48 14.38
C HIS A 103 -6.44 6.96 15.49
N SER A 104 -6.91 5.97 16.26
CA SER A 104 -6.06 5.17 17.16
C SER A 104 -5.16 4.17 16.41
N ASP A 105 -5.46 3.94 15.13
CA ASP A 105 -4.84 2.96 14.25
C ASP A 105 -4.04 3.63 13.13
N CYS A 106 -3.06 2.92 12.56
CA CYS A 106 -2.39 3.37 11.35
C CYS A 106 -3.26 3.09 10.11
N HIS A 107 -3.77 4.13 9.44
CA HIS A 107 -4.59 4.02 8.23
C HIS A 107 -3.79 4.35 6.94
N ALA A 108 -2.47 4.14 6.96
CA ALA A 108 -1.53 4.65 5.96
C ALA A 108 -1.50 3.90 4.61
N LEU A 109 -2.24 2.80 4.45
CA LEU A 109 -2.30 2.01 3.21
C LEU A 109 -3.72 1.93 2.65
N THR A 110 -3.85 2.15 1.35
CA THR A 110 -5.06 1.90 0.55
C THR A 110 -4.75 0.99 -0.62
N ALA A 111 -5.78 0.32 -1.16
CA ALA A 111 -5.71 -0.37 -2.44
C ALA A 111 -6.81 0.15 -3.37
N ASN A 112 -6.50 0.35 -4.65
CA ASN A 112 -7.47 0.68 -5.68
C ASN A 112 -8.42 -0.51 -5.93
N THR A 113 -9.73 -0.28 -5.99
CA THR A 113 -10.74 -1.35 -6.19
C THR A 113 -10.83 -1.87 -7.64
N THR A 114 -10.17 -1.20 -8.58
CA THR A 114 -10.22 -1.49 -10.02
C THR A 114 -8.87 -1.97 -10.54
N SER A 115 -7.79 -1.22 -10.31
CA SER A 115 -6.43 -1.57 -10.76
C SER A 115 -5.67 -2.48 -9.78
N TRP A 116 -6.13 -2.59 -8.52
CA TRP A 116 -5.47 -3.29 -7.41
C TRP A 116 -4.10 -2.73 -7.00
N GLU A 117 -3.74 -1.55 -7.51
CA GLU A 117 -2.57 -0.79 -7.08
C GLU A 117 -2.70 -0.43 -5.59
N ILE A 118 -1.63 -0.69 -4.83
CA ILE A 118 -1.53 -0.32 -3.42
C ILE A 118 -0.87 1.05 -3.34
N TYR A 119 -1.34 1.92 -2.45
CA TYR A 119 -0.75 3.23 -2.21
C TYR A 119 -0.48 3.44 -0.72
N CYS A 120 0.70 3.98 -0.39
CA CYS A 120 1.06 4.35 0.97
C CYS A 120 1.12 5.87 1.17
N TYR A 121 0.22 6.44 1.97
CA TYR A 121 0.22 7.87 2.27
C TYR A 121 1.45 8.33 3.06
N ASN A 122 2.02 7.48 3.92
CA ASN A 122 3.24 7.82 4.66
C ASN A 122 4.51 7.83 3.80
N CYS A 123 4.60 6.94 2.80
CA CYS A 123 5.73 6.88 1.87
C CYS A 123 5.49 7.73 0.60
N ASN A 124 4.26 8.18 0.40
CA ASN A 124 3.76 8.92 -0.77
C ASN A 124 4.03 8.20 -2.11
N ASN A 125 3.99 6.87 -2.12
CA ASN A 125 4.29 6.01 -3.29
C ASN A 125 3.51 4.67 -3.25
N GLU A 126 3.80 3.82 -4.23
CA GLU A 126 3.15 2.52 -4.55
C GLU A 126 4.10 1.32 -4.34
#